data_AF-A0A6P5RRF0-F1
#
_entry.id   AF-A0A6P5RRF0-F1
#
_cell.length_a   1.000
_cell.length_b   1.000
_cell.length_c   1.000
_cell.angle_alpha   90.00
_cell.angle_beta   90.00
_cell.angle_gamma   90.00
#
_symmetry.space_group_name_H-M   'P 1'
#
loop_
_entity.id
_entity.type
_entity.pdbx_description
1 polymer ?
#
loop_
_entity_poly.entity_id
_entity_poly.type
_entity_poly.pdbx_seq_one_letter_code
_entity_poly.pdbx_strand_id
1 'polypeptide(L)'
;MPMIDQGEKDDKIIAVCADDPEYTHYTELNDLPPHRLSEIRRFFEDYKKNENKEVAVNAFLPAAAALEAIQYSMDLYAEYIMHTLRR
;
A
#
# COMPACT_ATOMS: atom_id res chain seq x y z
N MET A 1 1.23 0.00 -3.86
CA MET A 1 2.71 0.10 -3.89
C MET A 1 3.29 -1.26 -3.53
N PRO A 2 3.69 -2.07 -4.52
CA PRO A 2 4.28 -3.37 -4.23
C PRO A 2 5.66 -3.19 -3.59
N MET A 3 5.89 -3.87 -2.48
CA MET A 3 7.11 -3.74 -1.68
C MET A 3 7.53 -5.10 -1.13
N ILE A 4 8.84 -5.33 -1.11
CA ILE A 4 9.46 -6.50 -0.51
C ILE A 4 10.30 -6.03 0.67
N ASP A 5 10.01 -6.53 1.86
CA ASP A 5 10.72 -6.23 3.11
C ASP A 5 11.37 -7.53 3.62
N GLN A 6 12.70 -7.60 3.59
CA GLN A 6 13.45 -8.80 4.02
C GLN A 6 12.98 -10.10 3.33
N GLY A 7 12.59 -10.01 2.06
CA GLY A 7 12.13 -11.15 1.26
C GLY A 7 10.62 -11.45 1.38
N GLU A 8 9.92 -10.81 2.30
CA GLU A 8 8.48 -10.95 2.48
C GLU A 8 7.71 -9.88 1.71
N LYS A 9 6.52 -10.25 1.20
CA LYS A 9 5.62 -9.33 0.50
C LYS A 9 4.96 -8.39 1.51
N ASP A 10 5.13 -7.08 1.32
CA ASP A 10 4.59 -6.03 2.20
C ASP A 10 3.99 -4.87 1.38
N ASP A 11 3.07 -5.21 0.47
CA ASP A 11 2.38 -4.24 -0.38
C ASP A 11 1.59 -3.21 0.45
N LYS A 12 1.68 -1.93 0.05
CA LYS A 12 0.99 -0.83 0.74
C LYS A 12 -0.02 -0.12 -0.15
N ILE A 13 -1.18 0.24 0.41
CA ILE A 13 -2.19 1.07 -0.24
C ILE A 13 -1.78 2.55 -0.11
N ILE A 14 -1.92 3.30 -1.21
CA ILE A 14 -1.85 4.77 -1.20
C ILE A 14 -3.30 5.25 -1.35
N ALA A 15 -3.77 6.06 -0.41
CA ALA A 15 -5.14 6.54 -0.37
C ALA A 15 -5.18 8.02 0.01
N VAL A 16 -6.33 8.64 -0.21
CA VAL A 16 -6.66 9.99 0.23
C VAL A 16 -7.81 9.95 1.22
N CYS A 17 -7.96 11.00 2.03
CA CYS A 17 -9.10 11.14 2.91
C CYS A 17 -10.35 11.50 2.09
N ALA A 18 -11.44 10.76 2.26
CA ALA A 18 -12.67 10.96 1.50
C ALA A 18 -13.37 12.30 1.81
N ASP A 19 -13.17 12.85 3.01
CA ASP A 19 -13.84 14.06 3.49
C ASP A 19 -12.91 15.28 3.52
N ASP A 20 -11.68 15.16 3.04
CA ASP A 20 -10.77 16.30 2.91
C ASP A 20 -11.03 17.01 1.57
N PRO A 21 -11.51 18.27 1.56
CA PRO A 21 -11.81 18.98 0.32
C PRO A 21 -10.57 19.20 -0.58
N GLU A 22 -9.36 19.18 -0.02
CA GLU A 22 -8.12 19.30 -0.79
C GLU A 22 -7.83 18.01 -1.58
N TYR A 23 -8.26 16.83 -1.10
CA TYR A 23 -7.85 15.54 -1.67
C TYR A 23 -8.99 14.63 -2.15
N THR A 24 -10.24 14.88 -1.75
CA THR A 24 -11.40 14.02 -2.03
C THR A 24 -11.63 13.73 -3.53
N HIS A 25 -11.15 14.60 -4.41
CA HIS A 25 -11.32 14.49 -5.86
C HIS A 25 -10.23 13.66 -6.56
N TYR A 26 -9.20 13.19 -5.84
CA TYR A 26 -8.13 12.36 -6.39
C TYR A 26 -8.61 10.92 -6.49
N THR A 27 -8.44 10.31 -7.66
CA THR A 27 -8.91 8.94 -7.94
C THR A 27 -7.79 8.01 -8.43
N GLU A 28 -6.71 8.58 -8.98
CA GLU A 28 -5.56 7.84 -9.49
C GLU A 28 -4.24 8.45 -9.01
N LEU A 29 -3.16 7.65 -9.06
CA LEU A 29 -1.83 8.13 -8.63
C LEU A 29 -1.30 9.28 -9.49
N ASN A 30 -1.72 9.36 -10.75
CA ASN A 30 -1.31 10.42 -11.66
C ASN A 30 -1.97 11.78 -11.35
N ASP A 31 -2.98 11.80 -10.48
CA ASP A 31 -3.55 13.04 -9.97
C ASP A 31 -2.56 13.74 -9.00
N LEU A 32 -1.67 12.97 -8.36
CA LEU A 32 -0.63 13.49 -7.48
C LEU A 32 0.56 14.08 -8.25
N PRO A 33 1.20 15.14 -7.72
CA PRO A 33 2.47 15.63 -8.26
C PRO A 33 3.53 14.52 -8.30
N PRO A 34 4.27 14.33 -9.41
CA PRO A 34 5.25 13.24 -9.55
C PRO A 34 6.31 13.19 -8.45
N HIS A 35 6.66 14.36 -7.88
CA HIS A 35 7.60 14.45 -6.76
C HIS A 35 7.06 13.76 -5.49
N ARG A 36 5.75 13.83 -5.20
CA ARG A 36 5.13 13.17 -4.05
C ARG A 36 5.33 11.66 -4.10
N LEU A 37 5.16 11.06 -5.28
CA LEU A 37 5.39 9.64 -5.51
C LEU A 37 6.86 9.26 -5.33
N SER A 38 7.78 10.13 -5.76
CA SER A 38 9.22 9.94 -5.57
C SER A 38 9.63 9.99 -4.10
N GLU A 39 9.07 10.94 -3.35
CA GLU A 39 9.28 11.09 -1.91
C GLU A 39 8.80 9.86 -1.13
N ILE A 40 7.57 9.40 -1.38
CA ILE A 40 7.00 8.20 -0.74
C ILE A 40 7.86 6.97 -1.03
N ARG A 41 8.26 6.77 -2.30
CA ARG A 41 9.14 5.65 -2.67
C ARG A 41 10.46 5.71 -1.89
N ARG A 42 11.14 6.86 -1.91
CA ARG A 42 12.43 7.06 -1.25
C ARG A 42 12.33 6.82 0.25
N PHE A 43 11.25 7.25 0.89
CA PHE A 43 11.00 6.99 2.30
C PHE A 43 11.03 5.49 2.62
N PHE A 44 10.29 4.66 1.88
CA PHE A 44 10.25 3.21 2.13
C PHE A 44 11.55 2.49 1.74
N GLU A 45 12.28 2.97 0.74
CA GLU A 45 13.61 2.43 0.42
C GLU A 45 14.64 2.70 1.54
N ASP A 46 14.49 3.81 2.27
CA ASP A 46 15.55 4.32 3.15
C ASP A 46 15.29 4.08 4.65
N TYR A 47 14.03 4.07 5.09
CA TYR A 47 13.69 4.12 6.52
C TYR A 47 14.30 2.99 7.38
N LYS A 48 14.60 1.84 6.78
CA LYS A 48 15.18 0.65 7.42
C LYS A 48 16.67 0.43 7.16
N LYS A 49 17.34 1.33 6.42
CA LYS A 49 18.77 1.18 6.08
C LYS A 49 19.67 1.11 7.30
N ASN A 50 19.39 1.91 8.33
CA ASN A 50 20.16 1.90 9.58
C ASN A 50 19.89 0.65 10.44
N GLU A 51 18.89 -0.16 10.12
CA GLU A 51 18.64 -1.46 10.73
C GLU A 51 19.38 -2.60 10.01
N ASN A 52 20.15 -2.30 8.96
CA ASN A 52 20.76 -3.28 8.05
C ASN A 52 19.72 -4.21 7.40
N LYS A 53 18.53 -3.68 7.11
CA LYS A 53 17.45 -4.41 6.42
C LYS A 53 17.28 -3.88 5.01
N GLU A 54 17.07 -4.79 4.07
CA GLU A 54 16.82 -4.46 2.67
C GLU A 54 15.32 -4.35 2.41
N VAL A 55 14.94 -3.26 1.75
CA VAL A 55 13.59 -2.99 1.28
C VAL A 55 13.64 -2.64 -0.20
N ALA A 56 12.87 -3.35 -1.02
CA ALA A 56 12.72 -3.07 -2.44
C ALA A 56 11.32 -2.54 -2.73
N VAL A 57 11.23 -1.35 -3.31
CA VAL A 57 9.95 -0.73 -3.72
C VAL A 57 9.82 -0.80 -5.25
N ASN A 58 8.81 -1.53 -5.73
CA ASN A 58 8.56 -1.71 -7.15
C ASN A 58 7.76 -0.54 -7.76
N ALA A 59 7.49 -0.61 -9.06
CA ALA A 59 6.61 0.34 -9.73
C ALA A 59 5.23 0.40 -9.07
N PHE A 60 4.70 1.61 -8.91
CA PHE A 60 3.34 1.78 -8.42
C PHE A 60 2.34 1.19 -9.42
N LEU A 61 1.25 0.64 -8.89
CA LEU A 61 0.16 0.05 -9.67
C LEU A 61 -1.06 0.99 -9.64
N PRO A 62 -1.97 0.89 -10.64
CA PRO A 62 -3.21 1.69 -10.69
C PRO A 62 -4.14 1.44 -9.49
N ALA A 63 -5.11 2.33 -9.28
CA ALA A 63 -6.08 2.21 -8.19
C ALA A 63 -6.87 0.88 -8.23
N ALA A 64 -7.16 0.34 -9.41
CA ALA A 64 -7.83 -0.96 -9.58
C ALA A 64 -7.10 -2.10 -8.85
N ALA A 65 -5.77 -2.17 -8.96
CA ALA A 65 -4.97 -3.19 -8.29
C ALA A 65 -5.00 -3.02 -6.75
N ALA A 66 -5.12 -1.78 -6.27
CA ALA A 66 -5.29 -1.51 -4.84
C ALA A 66 -6.65 -2.00 -4.33
N LEU A 67 -7.72 -1.80 -5.10
CA LEU A 67 -9.06 -2.31 -4.77
C LEU A 67 -9.09 -3.84 -4.72
N GLU A 68 -8.46 -4.51 -5.68
CA GLU A 68 -8.32 -5.98 -5.68
C GLU A 68 -7.56 -6.49 -4.44
N ALA A 69 -6.47 -5.82 -4.06
CA ALA A 69 -5.72 -6.17 -2.86
C ALA A 69 -6.53 -6.00 -1.57
N ILE A 70 -7.33 -4.92 -1.48
CA ILE A 70 -8.24 -4.70 -0.35
C ILE A 70 -9.28 -5.81 -0.28
N GLN A 71 -9.97 -6.11 -1.38
CA GLN A 71 -10.98 -7.16 -1.43
C GLN A 71 -10.39 -8.52 -1.02
N TYR A 72 -9.22 -8.88 -1.57
CA TYR A 72 -8.52 -10.10 -1.19
C TYR A 72 -8.22 -10.16 0.31
N SER A 73 -7.75 -9.04 0.90
CA SER A 73 -7.48 -9.00 2.34
C SER A 73 -8.74 -9.14 3.20
N MET A 74 -9.88 -8.61 2.75
CA MET A 74 -11.17 -8.76 3.42
C MET A 74 -11.64 -10.22 3.41
N ASP A 75 -11.52 -10.89 2.25
CA ASP A 75 -11.90 -12.29 2.08
C ASP A 75 -11.02 -13.20 2.94
N LEU A 76 -9.70 -12.99 2.93
CA LEU A 76 -8.74 -13.75 3.72
C LEU A 76 -8.99 -13.60 5.23
N TYR A 77 -9.30 -12.37 5.68
CA TYR A 77 -9.66 -12.13 7.07
C TYR A 77 -10.95 -12.87 7.44
N ALA A 78 -11.98 -12.78 6.59
CA ALA A 78 -13.24 -13.47 6.81
C ALA A 78 -13.05 -14.99 6.89
N GLU A 79 -12.25 -15.57 5.98
CA GLU A 79 -11.91 -16.98 6.02
C GLU A 79 -11.19 -17.34 7.34
N TYR A 80 -10.04 -16.72 7.61
CA TYR A 80 -9.18 -17.15 8.71
C TYR A 80 -9.78 -16.85 10.09
N ILE A 81 -10.36 -15.66 10.28
CA ILE A 81 -10.83 -15.21 11.59
C ILE A 81 -12.26 -15.66 11.87
N MET A 82 -13.19 -15.65 10.90
CA MET A 82 -14.56 -16.09 11.19
C MET A 82 -14.63 -17.61 11.44
N HIS A 83 -13.73 -18.40 10.83
CA HIS A 83 -13.65 -19.83 11.12
C HIS A 83 -13.10 -20.12 12.53
N THR A 84 -12.18 -19.29 13.04
CA THR A 84 -11.65 -19.46 14.40
C THR A 84 -12.66 -19.04 15.48
N LEU A 85 -13.49 -18.02 15.21
CA LEU A 85 -14.53 -17.55 16.14
C LEU A 85 -15.77 -18.45 16.23
N ARG A 86 -15.95 -19.40 15.29
CA ARG A 86 -17.08 -20.36 15.28
C ARG A 86 -16.79 -21.68 16.00
N ARG A 87 -15.56 -21.89 16.47
CA ARG A 87 -15.16 -23.03 17.32
C ARG A 87 -15.24 -22.65 18.78
#